data_AF-A0A8E5HIA9-F1
#
_entry.id   AF-A0A8E5HIA9-F1
#
_cell.length_a   1.000
_cell.length_b   1.000
_cell.length_c   1.000
_cell.angle_alpha   90.00
_cell.angle_beta   90.00
_cell.angle_gamma   90.00
#
_symmetry.space_group_name_H-M   'P 1'
#
loop_
_entity.id
_entity.type
_entity.pdbx_description
1 polymer ?
#
loop_
_entity_poly.entity_id
_entity_poly.type
_entity_poly.pdbx_seq_one_letter_code
_entity_poly.pdbx_strand_id
1 'polypeptide(L)'
;MLRSDPPHIQSSAARLFMPTICRITLLAYYNGLLGSVDILPAQHDYDNDAESISPPHDNIRSLLQDLRARYPQSRIWRIEESRLCANDKDTSRAIKLLSTWQESPLKQITAVKYFELGINAIVTQKWDLMRDTFLRCLEISNWSPVMYYFIAAYASLELYRDAYYTTDTAQNAKATYLKNQAEEYLRKEPLVSGKQRLMARQLPLEIFA
;
A
#
# COMPACT_ATOMS: atom_id res chain seq x y z
N MET A 1 -18.74 -52.33 16.92
CA MET A 1 -19.24 -51.48 15.81
C MET A 1 -18.68 -50.08 15.99
N LEU A 2 -17.50 -49.83 15.42
CA LEU A 2 -16.86 -48.51 15.36
C LEU A 2 -17.28 -47.86 14.05
N ARG A 3 -18.00 -46.72 14.13
CA ARG A 3 -18.35 -45.90 12.97
C ARG A 3 -17.14 -45.02 12.66
N SER A 4 -16.44 -45.33 11.57
CA SER A 4 -15.41 -44.47 10.97
C SER A 4 -16.09 -43.52 9.98
N ASP A 5 -16.13 -42.22 10.30
CA ASP A 5 -16.51 -41.18 9.35
C ASP A 5 -15.37 -40.96 8.32
N PRO A 6 -15.67 -40.66 7.04
CA PRO A 6 -14.67 -40.70 5.96
C PRO A 6 -13.88 -39.37 5.81
N PRO A 7 -12.63 -39.40 5.28
CA PRO A 7 -11.72 -38.27 5.22
C PRO A 7 -11.84 -37.43 3.93
N HIS A 8 -13.06 -37.12 3.46
CA HIS A 8 -13.24 -36.50 2.14
C HIS A 8 -13.28 -34.96 2.10
N ILE A 9 -13.48 -34.29 3.25
CA ILE A 9 -13.69 -32.83 3.26
C ILE A 9 -12.36 -32.04 3.33
N GLN A 10 -11.30 -32.58 3.97
CA GLN A 10 -10.00 -31.90 4.06
C GLN A 10 -9.20 -31.88 2.74
N SER A 11 -9.58 -32.72 1.77
CA SER A 11 -8.82 -32.97 0.54
C SER A 11 -9.04 -31.97 -0.60
N SER A 12 -10.21 -31.30 -0.66
CA SER A 12 -10.50 -30.34 -1.75
C SER A 12 -9.99 -28.92 -1.44
N ALA A 13 -10.05 -28.49 -0.18
CA ALA A 13 -9.57 -27.18 0.26
C ALA A 13 -8.06 -27.02 0.04
N ALA A 14 -7.27 -28.05 0.33
CA ALA A 14 -5.83 -28.06 0.08
C ALA A 14 -5.48 -28.01 -1.42
N ARG A 15 -6.31 -28.62 -2.28
CA ARG A 15 -6.10 -28.64 -3.74
C ARG A 15 -6.34 -27.28 -4.41
N LEU A 16 -7.24 -26.45 -3.87
CA LEU A 16 -7.47 -25.09 -4.38
C LEU A 16 -6.54 -24.03 -3.77
N PHE A 17 -5.85 -24.34 -2.67
CA PHE A 17 -5.02 -23.38 -1.94
C PHE A 17 -3.79 -22.93 -2.72
N MET A 18 -2.97 -23.87 -3.21
CA MET A 18 -1.73 -23.55 -3.94
C MET A 18 -1.98 -22.75 -5.23
N PRO A 19 -2.95 -23.14 -6.09
CA PRO A 19 -3.28 -22.33 -7.27
C PRO A 19 -3.76 -20.92 -6.93
N THR A 20 -4.48 -20.76 -5.82
CA THR A 20 -4.97 -19.43 -5.37
C THR A 20 -3.81 -18.55 -4.92
N ILE A 21 -2.84 -19.10 -4.20
CA ILE A 21 -1.62 -18.36 -3.82
C ILE A 21 -0.86 -17.92 -5.06
N CYS A 22 -0.63 -18.81 -6.04
CA CYS A 22 0.05 -18.45 -7.28
C CYS A 22 -0.64 -17.28 -7.99
N ARG A 23 -1.97 -17.31 -8.05
CA ARG A 23 -2.78 -16.26 -8.67
C ARG A 23 -2.68 -14.93 -7.91
N ILE A 24 -2.70 -14.96 -6.58
CA ILE A 24 -2.49 -13.77 -5.73
C ILE A 24 -1.07 -13.22 -5.94
N THR A 25 -0.06 -14.09 -6.00
CA THR A 25 1.33 -13.67 -6.25
C THR A 25 1.49 -13.01 -7.61
N LEU A 26 0.84 -13.54 -8.66
CA LEU A 26 0.84 -12.91 -9.98
C LEU A 26 0.18 -11.52 -9.94
N LEU A 27 -0.97 -11.38 -9.27
CA LEU A 27 -1.61 -10.07 -9.09
C LEU A 27 -0.69 -9.10 -8.34
N ALA A 28 -0.09 -9.52 -7.23
CA ALA A 28 0.81 -8.68 -6.46
C ALA A 28 2.06 -8.27 -7.26
N TYR A 29 2.59 -9.15 -8.12
CA TYR A 29 3.71 -8.85 -8.99
C TYR A 29 3.33 -7.83 -10.07
N TYR A 30 2.27 -8.09 -10.84
CA TYR A 30 1.89 -7.22 -11.95
C TYR A 30 1.26 -5.90 -11.50
N ASN A 31 0.33 -5.93 -10.53
CA ASN A 31 -0.34 -4.72 -10.05
C ASN A 31 0.50 -3.91 -9.09
N GLY A 32 1.33 -4.57 -8.27
CA GLY A 32 2.13 -3.92 -7.24
C GLY A 32 3.52 -3.57 -7.75
N LEU A 33 4.38 -4.59 -7.92
CA LEU A 33 5.80 -4.38 -8.20
C LEU A 33 6.04 -3.80 -9.60
N LEU A 34 5.51 -4.44 -10.64
CA LEU A 34 5.71 -3.97 -12.02
C LEU A 34 4.91 -2.69 -12.28
N GLY A 35 3.63 -2.68 -11.95
CA GLY A 35 2.75 -1.52 -12.20
C GLY A 35 3.20 -0.21 -11.53
N SER A 36 3.99 -0.27 -10.45
CA SER A 36 4.51 0.93 -9.79
C SER A 36 5.82 1.47 -10.36
N VAL A 37 6.57 0.67 -11.15
CA VAL A 37 7.90 1.04 -11.67
C VAL A 37 7.97 1.07 -13.19
N ASP A 38 6.98 0.49 -13.86
CA ASP A 38 6.99 0.37 -15.31
C ASP A 38 6.68 1.72 -15.98
N ILE A 39 7.43 2.05 -17.03
CA ILE A 39 7.25 3.27 -17.82
C ILE A 39 6.64 2.83 -19.14
N LEU A 40 5.33 2.74 -19.16
CA LEU A 40 4.59 2.34 -20.35
C LEU A 40 4.14 3.57 -21.16
N PRO A 41 4.28 3.53 -22.49
CA PRO A 41 3.61 4.48 -23.37
C PRO A 41 2.12 4.57 -23.05
N ALA A 42 1.50 5.73 -23.28
CA ALA A 42 0.05 5.78 -23.21
C ALA A 42 -0.53 4.93 -24.35
N GLN A 43 -1.77 4.45 -24.19
CA GLN A 43 -2.38 3.57 -25.18
C GLN A 43 -2.46 4.19 -26.60
N HIS A 44 -2.47 5.52 -26.70
CA HIS A 44 -2.46 6.26 -27.96
C HIS A 44 -1.06 6.40 -28.60
N ASP A 45 0.00 6.07 -27.86
CA ASP A 45 1.40 6.15 -28.32
C ASP A 45 1.88 4.84 -28.99
N TYR A 46 1.06 3.79 -28.99
CA TYR A 46 1.38 2.54 -29.68
C TYR A 46 0.97 2.62 -31.16
N ASP A 47 1.94 2.47 -32.05
CA ASP A 47 1.69 2.22 -33.48
C ASP A 47 1.23 0.77 -33.69
N ASN A 48 0.49 0.50 -34.78
CA ASN A 48 0.02 -0.86 -35.13
C ASN A 48 1.16 -1.88 -35.30
N ASP A 49 2.38 -1.41 -35.55
CA ASP A 49 3.59 -2.23 -35.74
C ASP A 49 4.44 -2.35 -34.46
N ALA A 50 4.06 -1.67 -33.37
CA ALA A 50 4.79 -1.73 -32.12
C ALA A 50 4.48 -3.04 -31.38
N GLU A 51 5.50 -3.86 -31.12
CA GLU A 51 5.38 -5.01 -30.24
C GLU A 51 5.05 -4.51 -28.82
N SER A 52 3.78 -4.60 -28.42
CA SER A 52 3.34 -4.15 -27.12
C SER A 52 3.88 -5.10 -26.05
N ILE A 53 5.04 -4.77 -25.49
CA ILE A 53 5.60 -5.41 -24.28
C ILE A 53 4.89 -4.82 -23.04
N SER A 54 3.56 -4.76 -23.08
CA SER A 54 2.76 -4.28 -21.95
C SER A 54 2.35 -5.46 -21.07
N PRO A 55 2.20 -5.24 -19.74
CA PRO A 55 1.57 -6.21 -18.87
C PRO A 55 0.20 -6.63 -19.42
N PRO A 56 -0.21 -7.90 -19.27
CA PRO A 56 -1.48 -8.38 -19.83
C PRO A 56 -2.67 -7.89 -19.00
N HIS A 57 -3.05 -6.62 -19.14
CA HIS A 57 -4.07 -5.94 -18.33
C HIS A 57 -5.43 -6.66 -18.32
N ASP A 58 -5.87 -7.19 -19.46
CA ASP A 58 -7.13 -7.92 -19.56
C ASP A 58 -7.11 -9.24 -18.78
N ASN A 59 -5.98 -9.96 -18.83
CA ASN A 59 -5.79 -11.19 -18.07
C ASN A 59 -5.80 -10.90 -16.56
N ILE A 60 -5.19 -9.79 -16.15
CA ILE A 60 -5.15 -9.35 -14.75
C ILE A 60 -6.56 -8.98 -14.25
N ARG A 61 -7.35 -8.21 -15.03
CA ARG A 61 -8.74 -7.88 -14.68
C ARG A 61 -9.62 -9.13 -14.59
N SER A 62 -9.52 -10.02 -15.58
CA SER A 62 -10.25 -11.30 -15.60
C SER A 62 -9.88 -12.16 -14.38
N LEU A 63 -8.59 -12.25 -14.06
CA LEU A 63 -8.10 -12.99 -12.91
C LEU A 63 -8.65 -12.43 -11.59
N LEU A 64 -8.67 -11.10 -11.42
CA LEU A 64 -9.22 -10.46 -10.23
C LEU A 64 -10.73 -10.72 -10.09
N GLN A 65 -11.49 -10.63 -11.18
CA GLN A 65 -12.93 -10.91 -11.18
C GLN A 65 -13.23 -12.34 -10.75
N ASP A 66 -12.49 -13.30 -11.30
CA ASP A 66 -12.61 -14.71 -10.99
C ASP A 66 -12.24 -15.03 -9.53
N LEU A 67 -11.16 -14.45 -8.99
CA LEU A 67 -10.81 -14.60 -7.57
C LEU A 67 -11.84 -13.96 -6.63
N ARG A 68 -12.39 -12.80 -7.00
CA ARG A 68 -13.46 -12.14 -6.25
C ARG A 68 -14.73 -12.97 -6.22
N ALA A 69 -15.10 -13.61 -7.32
CA ALA A 69 -16.26 -14.51 -7.38
C ALA A 69 -16.08 -15.72 -6.46
N ARG A 70 -14.87 -16.29 -6.38
CA ARG A 70 -14.56 -17.43 -5.52
C ARG A 70 -14.50 -17.09 -4.03
N TYR A 71 -13.97 -15.91 -3.68
CA TYR A 71 -13.74 -15.50 -2.29
C TYR A 71 -14.33 -14.12 -1.99
N PRO A 72 -15.65 -13.91 -2.08
CA PRO A 72 -16.27 -12.59 -2.03
C PRO A 72 -16.06 -11.84 -0.71
N GLN A 73 -15.76 -12.57 0.38
CA GLN A 73 -15.53 -12.01 1.71
C GLN A 73 -14.08 -11.53 1.93
N SER A 74 -13.15 -11.90 1.05
CA SER A 74 -11.76 -11.49 1.20
C SER A 74 -11.59 -10.03 0.83
N ARG A 75 -10.93 -9.28 1.71
CA ARG A 75 -10.70 -7.83 1.53
C ARG A 75 -9.49 -7.53 0.66
N ILE A 76 -8.66 -8.55 0.38
CA ILE A 76 -7.48 -8.41 -0.48
C ILE A 76 -7.85 -7.93 -1.89
N TRP A 77 -9.02 -8.31 -2.39
CA TRP A 77 -9.48 -7.91 -3.73
C TRP A 77 -9.70 -6.41 -3.85
N ARG A 78 -10.06 -5.73 -2.76
CA ARG A 78 -10.20 -4.27 -2.75
C ARG A 78 -8.86 -3.55 -2.84
N ILE A 79 -7.81 -4.16 -2.28
CA ILE A 79 -6.44 -3.67 -2.39
C ILE A 79 -5.98 -3.83 -3.84
N GLU A 80 -6.17 -5.01 -4.43
CA GLU A 80 -5.84 -5.23 -5.85
C GLU A 80 -6.64 -4.34 -6.79
N GLU A 81 -7.93 -4.10 -6.51
CA GLU A 81 -8.75 -3.16 -7.29
C GLU A 81 -8.23 -1.72 -7.18
N SER A 82 -7.76 -1.31 -5.99
CA SER A 82 -7.15 0.02 -5.83
C SER A 82 -5.83 0.15 -6.58
N ARG A 83 -5.01 -0.91 -6.63
CA ARG A 83 -3.76 -0.93 -7.42
C ARG A 83 -4.05 -0.81 -8.91
N LEU A 84 -5.05 -1.53 -9.42
CA LEU A 84 -5.50 -1.37 -10.81
C LEU A 84 -5.92 0.08 -11.11
N CYS A 85 -6.69 0.71 -10.21
CA CYS A 85 -7.08 2.12 -10.40
C CYS A 85 -5.85 3.04 -10.41
N ALA A 86 -4.89 2.83 -9.50
CA ALA A 86 -3.66 3.61 -9.44
C ALA A 86 -2.82 3.46 -10.72
N ASN A 87 -2.68 2.22 -11.23
CA ASN A 87 -1.97 1.93 -12.46
C ASN A 87 -2.67 2.52 -13.70
N ASP A 88 -4.01 2.58 -13.68
CA ASP A 88 -4.83 3.28 -14.68
C ASP A 88 -4.81 4.82 -14.52
N LYS A 89 -3.93 5.36 -13.65
CA LYS A 89 -3.78 6.80 -13.33
C LYS A 89 -5.00 7.43 -12.62
N ASP A 90 -5.96 6.62 -12.17
CA ASP A 90 -7.11 7.03 -11.36
C ASP A 90 -6.81 6.85 -9.85
N THR A 91 -5.86 7.64 -9.37
CA THR A 91 -5.43 7.65 -7.96
C THR A 91 -6.53 8.15 -7.02
N SER A 92 -7.45 8.99 -7.50
CA SER A 92 -8.58 9.48 -6.70
C SER A 92 -9.55 8.36 -6.35
N ARG A 93 -9.88 7.49 -7.32
CA ARG A 93 -10.67 6.29 -7.06
C ARG A 93 -9.93 5.29 -6.19
N ALA A 94 -8.62 5.10 -6.41
CA ALA A 94 -7.80 4.22 -5.58
C ALA A 94 -7.86 4.61 -4.09
N ILE A 95 -7.68 5.90 -3.79
CA ILE A 95 -7.79 6.45 -2.43
C ILE A 95 -9.20 6.21 -1.87
N LYS A 96 -10.25 6.54 -2.63
CA LYS A 96 -11.64 6.34 -2.18
C LYS A 96 -11.93 4.88 -1.85
N LEU A 97 -11.45 3.96 -2.69
CA LEU A 97 -11.59 2.52 -2.45
C LEU A 97 -10.90 2.13 -1.15
N LEU A 98 -9.67 2.58 -0.90
CA LEU A 98 -8.95 2.22 0.31
C LEU A 98 -9.50 2.89 1.57
N SER A 99 -10.03 4.11 1.49
CA SER A 99 -10.57 4.82 2.66
C SER A 99 -11.95 4.32 3.12
N THR A 100 -12.74 3.70 2.25
CA THR A 100 -14.17 3.43 2.52
C THR A 100 -14.46 2.17 3.33
N TRP A 101 -13.57 1.17 3.37
CA TRP A 101 -13.88 -0.12 4.00
C TRP A 101 -13.16 -0.35 5.34
N GLN A 102 -13.85 -1.10 6.22
CA GLN A 102 -13.41 -1.40 7.58
C GLN A 102 -12.16 -2.29 7.65
N GLU A 103 -11.29 -2.04 8.62
CA GLU A 103 -10.06 -2.82 8.86
C GLU A 103 -10.32 -4.32 8.94
N SER A 104 -9.48 -5.09 8.26
CA SER A 104 -9.50 -6.56 8.27
C SER A 104 -9.21 -7.08 9.68
N PRO A 105 -9.84 -8.19 10.12
CA PRO A 105 -9.41 -8.87 11.35
C PRO A 105 -7.94 -9.33 11.25
N LEU A 106 -7.42 -9.52 10.04
CA LEU A 106 -6.02 -9.81 9.79
C LEU A 106 -5.20 -8.53 9.71
N LYS A 107 -4.36 -8.28 10.72
CA LYS A 107 -3.47 -7.11 10.81
C LYS A 107 -2.61 -6.91 9.56
N GLN A 108 -2.14 -7.98 8.93
CA GLN A 108 -1.32 -7.91 7.71
C GLN A 108 -2.08 -7.27 6.54
N ILE A 109 -3.34 -7.64 6.34
CA ILE A 109 -4.17 -7.06 5.27
C ILE A 109 -4.45 -5.59 5.56
N THR A 110 -4.69 -5.24 6.82
CA THR A 110 -4.87 -3.85 7.24
C THR A 110 -3.59 -3.04 7.09
N ALA A 111 -2.42 -3.60 7.38
CA ALA A 111 -1.13 -2.97 7.16
C ALA A 111 -0.90 -2.67 5.67
N VAL A 112 -1.16 -3.64 4.78
CA VAL A 112 -1.04 -3.44 3.33
C VAL A 112 -2.04 -2.38 2.85
N LYS A 113 -3.29 -2.40 3.33
CA LYS A 113 -4.28 -1.37 3.01
C LYS A 113 -3.75 0.05 3.29
N TYR A 114 -3.25 0.29 4.50
CA TYR A 114 -2.74 1.62 4.85
C TYR A 114 -1.44 1.93 4.11
N PHE A 115 -0.56 0.95 3.91
CA PHE A 115 0.64 1.17 3.12
C PHE A 115 0.30 1.65 1.70
N GLU A 116 -0.59 0.95 1.00
CA GLU A 116 -1.06 1.32 -0.34
C GLU A 116 -1.79 2.68 -0.37
N LEU A 117 -2.58 2.99 0.67
CA LEU A 117 -3.23 4.29 0.81
C LEU A 117 -2.19 5.41 0.97
N GLY A 118 -1.13 5.15 1.73
CA GLY A 118 -0.01 6.06 1.96
C GLY A 118 0.77 6.32 0.67
N ILE A 119 1.06 5.28 -0.12
CA ILE A 119 1.68 5.42 -1.45
C ILE A 119 0.81 6.28 -2.37
N ASN A 120 -0.49 6.02 -2.43
CA ASN A 120 -1.41 6.84 -3.23
C ASN A 120 -1.49 8.30 -2.73
N ALA A 121 -1.35 8.52 -1.42
CA ALA A 121 -1.30 9.85 -0.84
C ALA A 121 0.02 10.59 -1.17
N ILE A 122 1.16 9.89 -1.22
CA ILE A 122 2.46 10.43 -1.66
C ILE A 122 2.35 10.93 -3.10
N VAL A 123 1.92 10.08 -4.03
CA VAL A 123 1.86 10.43 -5.46
C VAL A 123 0.87 11.55 -5.77
N THR A 124 -0.15 11.73 -4.92
CA THR A 124 -1.12 12.82 -5.04
C THR A 124 -0.81 14.01 -4.14
N GLN A 125 0.32 13.99 -3.42
CA GLN A 125 0.75 15.05 -2.50
C GLN A 125 -0.31 15.44 -1.46
N LYS A 126 -1.13 14.47 -1.02
CA LYS A 126 -2.14 14.70 0.02
C LYS A 126 -1.50 14.55 1.39
N TRP A 127 -0.81 15.61 1.83
CA TRP A 127 0.07 15.58 3.00
C TRP A 127 -0.61 15.13 4.30
N ASP A 128 -1.82 15.62 4.60
CA ASP A 128 -2.56 15.20 5.80
C ASP A 128 -2.86 13.70 5.77
N LEU A 129 -3.39 13.20 4.65
CA LEU A 129 -3.69 11.78 4.46
C LEU A 129 -2.43 10.93 4.53
N MET A 130 -1.34 11.40 3.94
CA MET A 130 -0.04 10.74 3.97
C MET A 130 0.48 10.59 5.40
N ARG A 131 0.54 11.69 6.16
CA ARG A 131 0.98 11.70 7.57
C ARG A 131 0.20 10.68 8.39
N ASP A 132 -1.12 10.82 8.40
CA ASP A 132 -2.00 10.06 9.29
C ASP A 132 -1.97 8.56 8.93
N THR A 133 -1.85 8.26 7.64
CA THR A 133 -1.77 6.88 7.15
C THR A 133 -0.48 6.18 7.56
N PHE A 134 0.68 6.83 7.42
CA PHE A 134 1.96 6.23 7.82
C PHE A 134 2.13 6.16 9.35
N LEU A 135 1.54 7.09 10.09
CA LEU A 135 1.42 6.96 11.55
C LEU A 135 0.55 5.75 11.93
N ARG A 136 -0.56 5.51 11.22
CA ARG A 136 -1.36 4.29 11.42
C ARG A 136 -0.57 3.02 11.06
N CYS A 137 0.30 3.07 10.05
CA CYS A 137 1.20 1.95 9.73
C CYS A 137 2.13 1.62 10.89
N LEU A 138 2.65 2.60 11.65
CA LEU A 138 3.49 2.36 12.85
C LEU A 138 2.75 1.58 13.94
N GLU A 139 1.44 1.80 14.10
CA GLU A 139 0.64 1.13 15.13
C GLU A 139 0.32 -0.33 14.79
N ILE A 140 0.20 -0.63 13.49
CA ILE A 140 -0.28 -1.94 13.01
C ILE A 140 0.87 -2.82 12.53
N SER A 141 1.96 -2.21 12.04
CA SER A 141 3.04 -2.90 11.36
C SER A 141 4.42 -2.45 11.84
N ASN A 142 5.26 -3.44 12.13
CA ASN A 142 6.68 -3.25 12.34
C ASN A 142 7.41 -3.66 11.07
N TRP A 143 7.22 -2.99 9.93
CA TRP A 143 7.98 -3.31 8.71
C TRP A 143 9.12 -2.33 8.41
N SER A 144 8.90 -1.02 8.59
CA SER A 144 9.97 -0.04 8.59
C SER A 144 9.54 1.21 9.36
N PRO A 145 9.71 1.21 10.70
CA PRO A 145 9.38 2.37 11.52
C PRO A 145 10.15 3.63 11.12
N VAL A 146 11.41 3.47 10.68
CA VAL A 146 12.26 4.55 10.14
C VAL A 146 11.55 5.25 8.99
N MET A 147 11.20 4.49 7.94
CA MET A 147 10.54 5.04 6.75
C MET A 147 9.20 5.69 7.10
N TYR A 148 8.42 5.10 8.01
CA TYR A 148 7.13 5.66 8.40
C TYR A 148 7.29 7.00 9.14
N TYR A 149 8.27 7.12 10.06
CA TYR A 149 8.56 8.40 10.70
C TYR A 149 9.11 9.42 9.72
N PHE A 150 10.01 9.03 8.82
CA PHE A 150 10.56 9.92 7.79
C PHE A 150 9.46 10.52 6.91
N ILE A 151 8.55 9.68 6.39
CA ILE A 151 7.45 10.14 5.54
C ILE A 151 6.47 11.02 6.34
N ALA A 152 6.12 10.64 7.57
CA ALA A 152 5.24 11.45 8.42
C ALA A 152 5.86 12.80 8.79
N ALA A 153 7.19 12.85 8.98
CA ALA A 153 7.91 14.09 9.20
C ALA A 153 7.86 15.01 7.98
N TYR A 154 8.14 14.45 6.79
CA TYR A 154 8.09 15.20 5.53
C TYR A 154 6.68 15.74 5.26
N ALA A 155 5.64 14.93 5.48
CA ALA A 155 4.25 15.36 5.42
C ALA A 155 3.97 16.57 6.33
N SER A 156 4.43 16.48 7.59
CA SER A 156 4.24 17.54 8.58
C SER A 156 5.01 18.81 8.23
N LEU A 157 6.18 18.67 7.60
CA LEU A 157 6.98 19.78 7.10
C LEU A 157 6.28 20.51 5.95
N GLU A 158 5.74 19.80 4.96
CA GLU A 158 5.03 20.45 3.85
C GLU A 158 3.75 21.13 4.32
N LEU A 159 2.99 20.50 5.22
CA LEU A 159 1.84 21.15 5.87
C LEU A 159 2.24 22.40 6.67
N TYR A 160 3.40 22.37 7.33
CA TYR A 160 3.94 23.55 8.01
C TYR A 160 4.23 24.68 7.03
N ARG A 161 4.83 24.38 5.87
CA ARG A 161 5.13 25.39 4.84
C ARG A 161 3.85 26.05 4.33
N ASP A 162 2.83 25.25 4.04
CA ASP A 162 1.51 25.77 3.63
C ASP A 162 0.89 26.69 4.70
N ALA A 163 0.95 26.28 5.97
CA ALA A 163 0.42 27.07 7.08
C ALA A 163 1.25 28.36 7.33
N TYR A 164 2.57 28.28 7.19
CA TYR A 164 3.50 29.40 7.44
C TYR A 164 3.31 30.55 6.45
N TYR A 165 3.06 30.25 5.18
CA TYR A 165 2.83 31.28 4.16
C TYR A 165 1.41 31.88 4.19
N THR A 166 0.53 31.38 5.06
CA THR A 166 -0.83 31.92 5.21
C THR A 166 -0.85 33.03 6.28
N THR A 167 -1.35 34.22 5.96
CA THR A 167 -1.35 35.42 6.83
C THR A 167 -2.37 35.40 7.98
N ASP A 168 -2.92 34.24 8.33
CA ASP A 168 -3.93 34.10 9.39
C ASP A 168 -3.28 33.71 10.73
N THR A 169 -3.62 34.44 11.79
CA THR A 169 -3.21 34.15 13.18
C THR A 169 -3.51 32.72 13.63
N ALA A 170 -4.62 32.10 13.18
CA ALA A 170 -4.92 30.71 13.50
C ALA A 170 -3.93 29.72 12.84
N GLN A 171 -3.39 30.09 11.67
CA GLN A 171 -2.39 29.30 10.96
C GLN A 171 -1.01 29.38 11.61
N ASN A 172 -0.69 30.44 12.36
CA ASN A 172 0.56 30.51 13.13
C ASN A 172 0.65 29.44 14.23
N ALA A 173 -0.46 29.18 14.93
CA ALA A 173 -0.51 28.11 15.93
C ALA A 173 -0.41 26.74 15.27
N LYS A 174 -1.12 26.53 14.16
CA LYS A 174 -1.04 25.29 13.36
C LYS A 174 0.38 25.06 12.83
N ALA A 175 1.03 26.10 12.31
CA ALA A 175 2.39 26.05 11.81
C ALA A 175 3.37 25.65 12.93
N THR A 176 3.27 26.27 14.10
CA THR A 176 4.11 25.90 15.26
C THR A 176 3.93 24.44 15.65
N TYR A 177 2.69 23.95 15.69
CA TYR A 177 2.39 22.56 15.98
C TYR A 177 3.00 21.59 14.95
N LEU A 178 2.78 21.86 13.66
CA LEU A 178 3.29 21.03 12.56
C LEU A 178 4.82 21.01 12.49
N LYS A 179 5.46 22.15 12.76
CA LYS A 179 6.92 22.24 12.91
C LYS A 179 7.41 21.30 14.01
N ASN A 180 6.79 21.36 15.20
CA ASN A 180 7.19 20.52 16.33
C ASN A 180 6.99 19.03 16.02
N GLN A 181 5.90 18.65 15.33
CA GLN A 181 5.69 17.27 14.89
C GLN A 181 6.77 16.80 13.91
N ALA A 182 7.11 17.63 12.91
CA ALA A 182 8.17 17.30 11.96
C ALA A 182 9.51 17.07 12.65
N GLU A 183 9.89 17.94 13.59
CA GLU A 183 11.10 17.76 14.40
C GLU A 183 11.05 16.51 15.27
N GLU A 184 9.92 16.23 15.91
CA GLU A 184 9.75 15.04 16.76
C GLU A 184 9.92 13.75 15.94
N TYR A 185 9.28 13.67 14.77
CA TYR A 185 9.35 12.49 13.91
C TYR A 185 10.75 12.28 13.32
N LEU A 186 11.43 13.34 12.86
CA LEU A 186 12.83 13.24 12.40
C LEU A 186 13.77 12.80 13.53
N ARG A 187 13.56 13.25 14.76
CA ARG A 187 14.40 12.83 15.89
C ARG A 187 14.13 11.38 16.32
N LYS A 188 12.92 10.86 16.08
CA LYS A 188 12.56 9.47 16.37
C LYS A 188 13.17 8.48 15.38
N GLU A 189 13.40 8.89 14.14
CA GLU A 189 13.88 8.04 13.05
C GLU A 189 15.23 7.36 13.37
N PRO A 190 16.32 8.07 13.77
CA PRO A 190 17.59 7.43 14.13
C PRO A 190 17.49 6.46 15.32
N LEU A 191 16.54 6.70 16.23
CA LEU A 191 16.33 5.86 17.42
C LEU A 191 15.69 4.50 17.09
N VAL A 192 15.05 4.39 15.93
CA VAL A 192 14.42 3.15 15.46
C VAL A 192 15.20 2.47 14.33
N SER A 193 16.20 3.15 13.77
CA SER A 193 17.11 2.61 12.75
C SER A 193 17.91 1.40 13.24
N GLY A 194 18.03 0.38 12.39
CA GLY A 194 18.83 -0.82 12.63
C GLY A 194 18.22 -1.83 13.60
N LYS A 195 17.04 -1.54 14.17
CA LYS A 195 16.25 -2.49 14.96
C LYS A 195 15.65 -3.60 14.10
N GLN A 196 15.46 -3.33 12.80
CA GLN A 196 14.97 -4.32 11.85
C GLN A 196 16.10 -4.85 10.99
N ARG A 197 16.21 -6.17 10.97
CA ARG A 197 17.23 -6.88 10.21
C ARG A 197 16.57 -7.91 9.33
N LEU A 198 16.78 -7.80 8.03
CA LEU A 198 16.44 -8.85 7.08
C LEU A 198 17.74 -9.62 6.78
N MET A 199 17.76 -10.92 7.08
CA MET A 199 18.95 -11.78 6.88
C MET A 199 20.23 -11.20 7.52
N ALA A 200 20.12 -10.73 8.76
CA ALA A 200 21.19 -10.09 9.53
C ALA A 200 21.77 -8.79 8.93
N ARG A 201 21.21 -8.27 7.84
CA ARG A 201 21.53 -6.95 7.27
C ARG A 201 20.45 -5.95 7.64
N GLN A 202 20.87 -4.70 7.87
CA GLN A 202 19.92 -3.58 7.96
C GLN A 202 19.17 -3.45 6.63
N LEU A 203 17.93 -2.98 6.69
CA LEU A 203 17.18 -2.67 5.48
C LEU A 203 17.93 -1.57 4.71
N PRO A 204 18.02 -1.62 3.36
CA PRO A 204 18.76 -0.62 2.58
C PRO A 204 18.37 0.83 2.87
N LEU A 205 17.10 1.06 3.21
CA LEU A 205 16.54 2.38 3.55
C LEU A 205 17.01 2.91 4.91
N GLU A 206 17.52 2.05 5.80
CA GLU A 206 17.95 2.42 7.15
C GLU A 206 19.46 2.72 7.25
N ILE A 207 20.22 2.50 6.17
CA ILE A 207 21.69 2.69 6.16
C ILE A 207 22.06 4.18 6.31
N PHE A 208 21.20 5.08 5.84
CA PHE A 208 21.45 6.52 5.78
C PHE A 208 20.59 7.35 6.75
N ALA A 209 19.84 6.69 7.61
CA ALA A 209 18.97 7.31 8.61
C ALA A 209 19.76 7.76 9.86
#